data_AF-A0A2T7TV75-F1
#
_entry.id   AF-A0A2T7TV75-F1
#
_cell.length_a   1.000
_cell.length_b   1.000
_cell.length_c   1.000
_cell.angle_alpha   90.00
_cell.angle_beta   90.00
_cell.angle_gamma   90.00
#
_symmetry.space_group_name_H-M   'P 1'
#
loop_
_entity.id
_entity.type
_entity.pdbx_description
1 polymer ?
#
loop_
_entity_poly.entity_id
_entity_poly.type
_entity_poly.pdbx_seq_one_letter_code
_entity_poly.pdbx_strand_id
1 'polypeptide(L)'
;MNYVSPVTASSALETSSRVAVVASLGREAPLPFAFDAVLGVKSGVRSVSDDPQCEKFAHTLDLAQAGLVLRSVRFTSGRTVSLVAVPSVCWRDPVLHARILDLKWTRELSGQRLVLVPESVIRAEPRLTNALLVSACDGVHVTPRERLILLSHLTEFGGSASLEVCAEWLACSTDPAGAVLRLVTERVLTIALDRPIDLQSEVSLAARR
;
A
#
# COMPACT_ATOMS: atom_id res chain seq x y z
N MET A 1 -30.92 10.85 -29.23
CA MET A 1 -29.93 11.89 -28.87
C MET A 1 -29.35 11.49 -27.52
N ASN A 2 -28.22 10.78 -27.53
CA ASN A 2 -27.56 10.32 -26.31
C ASN A 2 -26.63 11.45 -25.84
N TYR A 3 -27.08 12.20 -24.82
CA TYR A 3 -26.25 13.16 -24.12
C TYR A 3 -25.30 12.37 -23.21
N VAL A 4 -24.13 12.02 -23.72
CA VAL A 4 -23.03 11.54 -22.88
C VAL A 4 -22.56 12.75 -22.08
N SER A 5 -22.83 12.75 -20.77
CA SER A 5 -22.39 13.82 -19.87
C SER A 5 -20.87 13.98 -19.96
N PRO A 6 -20.35 15.20 -20.16
CA PRO A 6 -18.90 15.44 -20.26
C PRO A 6 -18.13 15.19 -18.94
N VAL A 7 -18.84 14.96 -17.83
CA VAL A 7 -18.26 14.75 -16.49
C VAL A 7 -17.67 13.34 -16.33
N THR A 8 -18.27 12.30 -16.91
CA THR A 8 -17.77 10.92 -16.84
C THR A 8 -16.46 10.72 -17.60
N ALA A 9 -16.27 11.46 -18.70
CA ALA A 9 -15.04 11.36 -19.50
C ALA A 9 -13.83 12.00 -18.79
N SER A 10 -14.01 13.15 -18.13
CA SER A 10 -12.91 13.88 -17.47
C SER A 10 -12.41 13.18 -16.21
N SER A 11 -13.31 12.57 -15.42
CA SER A 11 -12.95 11.82 -14.22
C SER A 11 -12.20 10.52 -14.56
N ALA A 12 -12.65 9.78 -15.59
CA ALA A 12 -11.93 8.61 -16.08
C ALA A 12 -10.53 8.98 -16.60
N LEU A 13 -10.36 10.18 -17.18
CA LEU A 13 -9.07 10.68 -17.69
C LEU A 13 -8.08 11.06 -16.57
N GLU A 14 -8.53 11.61 -15.44
CA GLU A 14 -7.64 11.94 -14.32
C GLU A 14 -7.18 10.70 -13.55
N THR A 15 -8.08 9.75 -13.27
CA THR A 15 -7.69 8.43 -12.76
C THR A 15 -6.81 7.70 -13.79
N SER A 16 -7.09 7.81 -15.09
CA SER A 16 -6.24 7.27 -16.17
C SER A 16 -4.85 7.90 -16.22
N SER A 17 -4.68 9.17 -15.83
CA SER A 17 -3.37 9.82 -15.80
C SER A 17 -2.49 9.30 -14.66
N ARG A 18 -3.06 9.09 -13.47
CA ARG A 18 -2.37 8.48 -12.32
C ARG A 18 -2.13 7.00 -12.53
N VAL A 19 -3.10 6.28 -13.12
CA VAL A 19 -2.94 4.88 -13.55
C VAL A 19 -1.80 4.76 -14.55
N ALA A 20 -1.66 5.68 -15.51
CA ALA A 20 -0.55 5.67 -16.47
C ALA A 20 0.81 5.93 -15.80
N VAL A 21 0.88 6.89 -14.86
CA VAL A 21 2.11 7.16 -14.09
C VAL A 21 2.47 5.98 -13.17
N VAL A 22 1.49 5.38 -12.49
CA VAL A 22 1.69 4.20 -11.63
C VAL A 22 2.06 2.96 -12.45
N ALA A 23 1.44 2.76 -13.60
CA ALA A 23 1.80 1.69 -14.54
C ALA A 23 3.22 1.89 -15.08
N SER A 24 3.65 3.13 -15.30
CA SER A 24 5.03 3.45 -15.68
C SER A 24 6.04 3.26 -14.53
N LEU A 25 5.61 3.47 -13.28
CA LEU A 25 6.44 3.25 -12.09
C LEU A 25 6.58 1.76 -11.72
N GLY A 26 5.62 0.91 -12.07
CA GLY A 26 5.52 -0.53 -11.77
C GLY A 26 6.77 -1.22 -11.21
N ARG A 27 7.46 -2.03 -12.02
CA ARG A 27 8.67 -2.76 -11.58
C ARG A 27 9.88 -1.88 -11.30
N GLU A 28 9.88 -0.65 -11.80
CA GLU A 28 11.02 0.27 -11.74
C GLU A 28 11.04 1.15 -10.48
N ALA A 29 9.94 1.17 -9.72
CA ALA A 29 9.82 1.94 -8.49
C ALA A 29 11.00 1.62 -7.56
N PRO A 30 11.68 2.62 -6.95
CA PRO A 30 12.73 2.34 -5.99
C PRO A 30 12.22 1.44 -4.86
N LEU A 31 13.05 0.49 -4.40
CA LEU A 31 12.65 -0.48 -3.37
C LEU A 31 12.04 0.17 -2.11
N PRO A 32 12.56 1.30 -1.57
CA PRO A 32 11.93 1.97 -0.44
C PRO A 32 10.48 2.39 -0.73
N PHE A 33 10.26 2.98 -1.90
CA PHE A 33 8.93 3.45 -2.31
C PHE A 33 7.95 2.29 -2.52
N ALA A 34 8.39 1.22 -3.21
CA ALA A 34 7.58 0.02 -3.41
C ALA A 34 7.24 -0.66 -2.07
N PHE A 35 8.18 -0.72 -1.15
CA PHE A 35 7.98 -1.33 0.16
C PHE A 35 6.99 -0.54 1.01
N ASP A 36 7.14 0.78 1.07
CA ASP A 36 6.24 1.67 1.82
C ASP A 36 4.82 1.63 1.23
N ALA A 37 4.67 1.59 -0.09
CA ALA A 37 3.37 1.43 -0.74
C ALA A 37 2.68 0.11 -0.32
N VAL A 38 3.39 -1.02 -0.38
CA VAL A 38 2.84 -2.33 0.03
C VAL A 38 2.47 -2.37 1.51
N LEU A 39 3.26 -1.75 2.38
CA LEU A 39 2.96 -1.67 3.81
C LEU A 39 1.79 -0.73 4.12
N GLY A 40 1.67 0.38 3.38
CA GLY A 40 0.62 1.38 3.54
C GLY A 40 -0.77 0.79 3.34
N VAL A 41 -0.91 -0.12 2.39
CA VAL A 41 -2.18 -0.76 2.02
C VAL A 41 -2.46 -2.08 2.74
N LYS A 42 -1.51 -2.58 3.55
CA LYS A 42 -1.66 -3.87 4.22
C LYS A 42 -2.65 -3.78 5.39
N SER A 43 -3.71 -4.58 5.32
CA SER A 43 -4.67 -4.72 6.42
C SER A 43 -3.96 -5.19 7.69
N GLY A 44 -4.17 -4.45 8.79
CA GLY A 44 -3.54 -4.73 10.08
C GLY A 44 -2.26 -3.95 10.37
N VAL A 45 -1.65 -3.27 9.40
CA VAL A 45 -0.61 -2.27 9.67
C VAL A 45 -1.28 -0.99 10.18
N ARG A 46 -0.84 -0.46 11.31
CA ARG A 46 -1.33 0.80 11.91
C ARG A 46 -0.43 1.97 11.56
N SER A 47 0.88 1.79 11.68
CA SER A 47 1.88 2.81 11.33
C SER A 47 3.18 2.16 10.89
N VAL A 48 3.90 2.88 10.03
CA VAL A 48 5.23 2.52 9.52
C VAL A 48 6.14 3.70 9.85
N SER A 49 7.35 3.42 10.33
CA SER A 49 8.41 4.40 10.52
C SER A 49 9.75 3.80 10.17
N ASP A 50 10.80 4.61 10.09
CA ASP A 50 12.16 4.10 10.07
C ASP A 50 12.49 3.31 11.35
N ASP A 51 13.46 2.41 11.26
CA ASP A 51 13.96 1.61 12.39
C ASP A 51 15.43 1.95 12.67
N PRO A 52 15.70 3.06 13.38
CA PRO A 52 17.06 3.55 13.61
C PRO A 52 17.87 2.58 14.48
N GLN A 53 17.21 1.73 15.28
CA GLN A 53 17.93 0.72 16.01
C GLN A 53 18.40 -0.36 15.05
N CYS A 54 17.55 -0.84 14.13
CA CYS A 54 17.94 -1.88 13.18
C CYS A 54 18.99 -1.40 12.18
N GLU A 55 18.91 -0.13 11.78
CA GLU A 55 19.94 0.53 10.97
C GLU A 55 21.31 0.47 11.63
N LYS A 56 21.41 0.73 12.94
CA LYS A 56 22.70 0.63 13.67
C LYS A 56 23.32 -0.76 13.56
N PHE A 57 22.53 -1.83 13.71
CA PHE A 57 23.05 -3.20 13.56
C PHE A 57 23.46 -3.49 12.12
N ALA A 58 22.68 -3.02 11.14
CA ALA A 58 23.04 -3.15 9.73
C ALA A 58 24.37 -2.42 9.42
N HIS A 59 24.62 -1.25 10.01
CA HIS A 59 25.89 -0.55 9.92
C HIS A 59 27.05 -1.37 10.52
N THR A 60 26.86 -1.94 11.71
CA THR A 60 27.90 -2.79 12.36
C THR A 60 28.25 -4.02 11.53
N LEU A 61 27.30 -4.56 10.77
CA LEU A 61 27.49 -5.71 9.90
C LEU A 61 27.91 -5.35 8.46
N ASP A 62 28.25 -4.07 8.22
CA ASP A 62 28.67 -3.59 6.90
C ASP A 62 27.62 -3.87 5.80
N LEU A 63 26.35 -3.63 6.14
CA LEU A 63 25.18 -3.78 5.26
C LEU A 63 24.58 -2.44 4.82
N ALA A 64 25.17 -1.31 5.21
CA ALA A 64 24.65 0.02 4.91
C ALA A 64 24.52 0.30 3.40
N GLN A 65 25.45 -0.23 2.61
CA GLN A 65 25.48 -0.07 1.15
C GLN A 65 24.75 -1.20 0.41
N ALA A 66 24.17 -2.17 1.13
CA ALA A 66 23.50 -3.32 0.52
C ALA A 66 22.09 -2.98 -0.03
N GLY A 67 21.65 -1.72 0.08
CA GLY A 67 20.35 -1.27 -0.41
C GLY A 67 19.15 -1.80 0.40
N LEU A 68 19.37 -2.22 1.64
CA LEU A 68 18.31 -2.66 2.54
C LEU A 68 17.37 -1.51 2.89
N VAL A 69 16.07 -1.82 3.01
CA VAL A 69 15.08 -0.86 3.53
C VAL A 69 14.57 -1.37 4.86
N LEU A 70 14.81 -0.61 5.92
CA LEU A 70 14.47 -0.99 7.28
C LEU A 70 13.29 -0.17 7.77
N ARG A 71 12.26 -0.87 8.28
CA ARG A 71 11.03 -0.25 8.77
C ARG A 71 10.59 -0.87 10.08
N SER A 72 10.15 -0.03 11.01
CA SER A 72 9.43 -0.45 12.19
C SER A 72 7.93 -0.39 11.89
N VAL A 73 7.27 -1.54 11.98
CA VAL A 73 5.85 -1.68 11.66
C VAL A 73 5.07 -1.98 12.92
N ARG A 74 4.15 -1.07 13.26
CA ARG A 74 3.19 -1.28 14.34
C ARG A 74 1.91 -1.84 13.77
N PHE A 75 1.49 -3.01 14.26
CA PHE A 75 0.24 -3.62 13.89
C PHE A 75 -0.93 -3.10 14.74
N THR A 76 -2.14 -3.29 14.26
CA THR A 76 -3.39 -3.00 14.99
C THR A 76 -3.55 -3.82 16.27
N SER A 77 -2.80 -4.92 16.42
CA SER A 77 -2.70 -5.69 17.67
C SER A 77 -1.83 -5.04 18.74
N GLY A 78 -1.21 -3.89 18.45
CA GLY A 78 -0.25 -3.22 19.32
C GLY A 78 1.18 -3.77 19.23
N ARG A 79 1.38 -4.91 18.55
CA ARG A 79 2.71 -5.49 18.33
C ARG A 79 3.52 -4.63 17.37
N THR A 80 4.80 -4.47 17.66
CA THR A 80 5.77 -3.81 16.78
C THR A 80 6.77 -4.86 16.27
N VAL A 81 7.07 -4.83 14.98
CA VAL A 81 8.00 -5.75 14.33
C VAL A 81 8.92 -4.96 13.40
N SER A 82 10.21 -5.27 13.42
CA SER A 82 11.17 -4.75 12.45
C SER A 82 11.04 -5.55 11.16
N LEU A 83 10.78 -4.87 10.05
CA LEU A 83 10.79 -5.46 8.71
C LEU A 83 12.00 -4.94 7.93
N VAL A 84 12.64 -5.83 7.19
CA VAL A 84 13.76 -5.48 6.32
C VAL A 84 13.46 -5.94 4.91
N ALA A 85 13.29 -5.01 3.96
CA ALA A 85 13.25 -5.35 2.55
C ALA A 85 14.67 -5.66 2.07
N VAL A 86 14.84 -6.86 1.50
CA VAL A 86 16.14 -7.38 1.07
C VAL A 86 16.21 -7.44 -0.45
N PRO A 87 17.10 -6.65 -1.10
CA PRO A 87 17.31 -6.71 -2.54
C PRO A 87 17.69 -8.10 -3.03
N SER A 88 17.26 -8.44 -4.23
CA SER A 88 17.49 -9.76 -4.83
C SER A 88 18.98 -10.13 -4.93
N VAL A 89 19.85 -9.14 -5.13
CA VAL A 89 21.31 -9.32 -5.22
C VAL A 89 21.91 -9.86 -3.93
N CYS A 90 21.36 -9.48 -2.78
CA CYS A 90 21.88 -9.90 -1.48
C CYS A 90 21.67 -11.39 -1.20
N TRP A 91 20.67 -12.02 -1.85
CA TRP A 91 20.43 -13.45 -1.74
C TRP A 91 21.36 -14.29 -2.63
N ARG A 92 21.91 -13.68 -3.68
CA ARG A 92 22.82 -14.35 -4.63
C ARG A 92 24.27 -14.30 -4.19
N ASP A 93 24.65 -13.28 -3.44
CA ASP A 93 25.97 -13.15 -2.84
C ASP A 93 26.02 -13.90 -1.49
N PRO A 94 26.82 -14.97 -1.37
CA PRO A 94 26.92 -15.74 -0.12
C PRO A 94 27.36 -14.92 1.09
N VAL A 95 28.21 -13.91 0.89
CA VAL A 95 28.74 -13.07 1.98
C VAL A 95 27.66 -12.13 2.49
N LEU A 96 26.94 -11.45 1.59
CA LEU A 96 25.82 -10.58 1.96
C LEU A 96 24.68 -11.40 2.57
N HIS A 97 24.39 -12.56 2.01
CA HIS A 97 23.35 -13.45 2.53
C HIS A 97 23.65 -13.86 3.98
N ALA A 98 24.88 -14.31 4.28
CA ALA A 98 25.29 -14.65 5.64
C ALA A 98 25.13 -13.46 6.60
N ARG A 99 25.61 -12.27 6.21
CA ARG A 99 25.47 -11.04 7.02
C ARG A 99 24.02 -10.65 7.30
N ILE A 100 23.11 -10.88 6.35
CA ILE A 100 21.67 -10.61 6.54
C ILE A 100 21.04 -11.58 7.54
N LEU A 101 21.46 -12.84 7.51
CA LEU A 101 21.03 -13.82 8.52
C LEU A 101 21.59 -13.46 9.90
N ASP A 102 22.85 -13.01 9.97
CA ASP A 102 23.46 -12.50 11.20
C ASP A 102 22.71 -11.28 11.75
N LEU A 103 22.26 -10.36 10.88
CA LEU A 103 21.41 -9.23 11.27
C LEU A 103 20.13 -9.71 11.94
N LYS A 104 19.46 -10.70 11.33
CA LYS A 104 18.23 -11.28 11.87
C LYS A 104 18.47 -11.94 13.22
N TRP A 105 19.50 -12.77 13.35
CA TRP A 105 19.80 -13.46 14.61
C TRP A 105 20.20 -12.48 15.71
N THR A 106 21.06 -11.51 15.41
CA THR A 106 21.47 -10.48 16.39
C THR A 106 20.26 -9.72 16.93
N ARG A 107 19.29 -9.43 16.06
CA ARG A 107 18.03 -8.77 16.42
C ARG A 107 17.13 -9.65 17.27
N GLU A 108 16.91 -10.90 16.87
CA GLU A 108 16.09 -11.85 17.63
C GLU A 108 16.69 -12.14 19.02
N LEU A 109 18.02 -12.26 19.12
CA LEU A 109 18.72 -12.43 20.41
C LEU A 109 18.60 -11.20 21.32
N SER A 110 18.43 -10.00 20.75
CA SER A 110 18.13 -8.78 21.53
C SER A 110 16.67 -8.68 21.97
N GLY A 111 15.84 -9.70 21.71
CA GLY A 111 14.43 -9.77 22.10
C GLY A 111 13.48 -9.04 21.15
N GLN A 112 13.97 -8.58 19.99
CA GLN A 112 13.16 -7.87 18.99
C GLN A 112 12.93 -8.76 17.78
N ARG A 113 11.65 -8.89 17.37
CA ARG A 113 11.30 -9.69 16.19
C ARG A 113 11.69 -8.95 14.91
N LEU A 114 12.50 -9.60 14.09
CA LEU A 114 12.87 -9.12 12.76
C LEU A 114 12.36 -10.07 11.67
N VAL A 115 11.73 -9.52 10.64
CA VAL A 115 11.27 -10.28 9.48
C VAL A 115 11.97 -9.77 8.23
N LEU A 116 12.64 -10.68 7.53
CA LEU A 116 13.23 -10.43 6.22
C LEU A 116 12.13 -10.57 5.17
N VAL A 117 11.96 -9.54 4.36
CA VAL A 117 11.00 -9.50 3.24
C VAL A 117 11.80 -9.49 1.95
N PRO A 118 11.79 -10.59 1.18
CA PRO A 118 12.48 -10.62 -0.11
C PRO A 118 11.88 -9.59 -1.08
N GLU A 119 12.73 -8.95 -1.87
CA GLU A 119 12.27 -8.04 -2.93
C GLU A 119 11.25 -8.70 -3.86
N SER A 120 11.40 -9.99 -4.18
CA SER A 120 10.43 -10.71 -5.03
C SER A 120 9.00 -10.73 -4.45
N VAL A 121 8.85 -10.70 -3.12
CA VAL A 121 7.54 -10.62 -2.45
C VAL A 121 6.96 -9.22 -2.58
N ILE A 122 7.81 -8.19 -2.50
CA ILE A 122 7.41 -6.77 -2.65
C ILE A 122 7.04 -6.48 -4.10
N ARG A 123 7.78 -7.05 -5.06
CA ARG A 123 7.59 -6.92 -6.51
C ARG A 123 6.51 -7.83 -7.09
N ALA A 124 5.77 -8.54 -6.25
CA ALA A 124 4.74 -9.46 -6.73
C ALA A 124 3.56 -8.68 -7.34
N GLU A 125 3.27 -8.97 -8.61
CA GLU A 125 2.09 -8.43 -9.29
C GLU A 125 0.87 -9.33 -9.11
N PRO A 126 -0.36 -8.79 -9.08
CA PRO A 126 -0.74 -7.37 -9.29
C PRO A 126 -0.63 -6.49 -8.03
N ARG A 127 -0.18 -7.06 -6.91
CA ARG A 127 -0.20 -6.39 -5.60
C ARG A 127 0.61 -5.10 -5.59
N LEU A 128 1.80 -5.09 -6.19
CA LEU A 128 2.64 -3.89 -6.23
C LEU A 128 1.93 -2.77 -7.01
N THR A 129 1.48 -3.03 -8.23
CA THR A 129 0.77 -2.02 -9.04
C THR A 129 -0.44 -1.46 -8.29
N ASN A 130 -1.24 -2.33 -7.67
CA ASN A 130 -2.40 -1.92 -6.89
C ASN A 130 -2.02 -1.10 -5.65
N ALA A 131 -0.95 -1.49 -4.94
CA ALA A 131 -0.45 -0.75 -3.78
C ALA A 131 0.03 0.64 -4.16
N LEU A 132 0.77 0.75 -5.27
CA LEU A 132 1.21 2.02 -5.83
C LEU A 132 0.03 2.89 -6.29
N LEU A 133 -1.00 2.29 -6.88
CA LEU A 133 -2.21 2.98 -7.32
C LEU A 133 -2.92 3.61 -6.13
N VAL A 134 -3.17 2.83 -5.09
CA VAL A 134 -3.79 3.29 -3.85
C VAL A 134 -2.91 4.37 -3.18
N SER A 135 -1.59 4.18 -3.14
CA SER A 135 -0.67 5.16 -2.57
C SER A 135 -0.67 6.49 -3.35
N ALA A 136 -0.84 6.47 -4.67
CA ALA A 136 -0.91 7.68 -5.48
C ALA A 136 -2.16 8.53 -5.20
N CYS A 137 -3.19 7.94 -4.59
CA CYS A 137 -4.41 8.63 -4.18
C CYS A 137 -4.32 9.30 -2.80
N ASP A 138 -3.18 9.21 -2.08
CA ASP A 138 -3.03 9.82 -0.75
C ASP A 138 -3.27 11.35 -0.74
N GLY A 139 -2.97 12.01 -1.86
CA GLY A 139 -3.21 13.46 -2.05
C GLY A 139 -4.62 13.84 -2.50
N VAL A 140 -5.53 12.88 -2.73
CA VAL A 140 -6.92 13.20 -3.10
C VAL A 140 -7.65 13.76 -1.89
N HIS A 141 -8.32 14.90 -2.09
CA HIS A 141 -9.16 15.48 -1.05
C HIS A 141 -10.51 14.77 -1.01
N VAL A 142 -10.87 14.24 0.16
CA VAL A 142 -12.20 13.67 0.43
C VAL A 142 -12.87 14.51 1.50
N THR A 143 -13.99 15.13 1.14
CA THR A 143 -14.76 15.95 2.06
C THR A 143 -15.46 15.06 3.10
N PRO A 144 -15.75 15.59 4.31
CA PRO A 144 -16.54 14.86 5.31
C PRO A 144 -17.91 14.41 4.79
N ARG A 145 -18.51 15.18 3.86
CA ARG A 145 -19.78 14.86 3.24
C ARG A 145 -19.69 13.63 2.34
N GLU A 146 -18.71 13.58 1.43
CA GLU A 146 -18.47 12.43 0.56
C GLU A 146 -18.20 11.17 1.38
N ARG A 147 -17.36 11.30 2.43
CA ARG A 147 -17.11 10.20 3.36
C ARG A 147 -18.40 9.68 4.00
N LEU A 148 -19.27 10.57 4.47
CA LEU A 148 -20.54 10.17 5.09
C LEU A 148 -21.48 9.49 4.10
N ILE A 149 -21.63 10.04 2.89
CA ILE A 149 -22.47 9.47 1.82
C ILE A 149 -22.02 8.05 1.50
N LEU A 150 -20.71 7.85 1.30
CA LEU A 150 -20.18 6.54 0.95
C LEU A 150 -20.38 5.52 2.07
N LEU A 151 -20.11 5.93 3.32
CA LEU A 151 -20.29 5.05 4.49
C LEU A 151 -21.75 4.69 4.74
N SER A 152 -22.69 5.63 4.57
CA SER A 152 -24.11 5.36 4.74
C SER A 152 -24.61 4.36 3.70
N HIS A 153 -24.29 4.60 2.42
CA HIS A 153 -24.69 3.68 1.37
C HIS A 153 -24.06 2.30 1.52
N LEU A 154 -22.75 2.19 1.80
CA LEU A 154 -22.14 0.88 2.05
C LEU A 154 -22.83 0.14 3.21
N THR A 155 -23.23 0.84 4.26
CA THR A 155 -23.96 0.22 5.39
C THR A 155 -25.35 -0.28 4.97
N GLU A 156 -26.06 0.47 4.12
CA GLU A 156 -27.37 0.08 3.58
C GLU A 156 -27.27 -1.13 2.63
N PHE A 157 -26.20 -1.25 1.86
CA PHE A 157 -25.96 -2.32 0.89
C PHE A 157 -25.16 -3.51 1.46
N GLY A 158 -25.21 -3.74 2.77
CA GLY A 158 -24.62 -4.92 3.41
C GLY A 158 -23.12 -4.87 3.69
N GLY A 159 -22.50 -3.69 3.55
CA GLY A 159 -21.11 -3.41 3.93
C GLY A 159 -20.10 -3.44 2.78
N SER A 160 -20.54 -3.70 1.56
CA SER A 160 -19.68 -3.87 0.38
C SER A 160 -20.40 -3.48 -0.91
N ALA A 161 -19.66 -2.91 -1.87
CA ALA A 161 -20.14 -2.59 -3.22
C ALA A 161 -18.97 -2.61 -4.22
N SER A 162 -19.25 -2.59 -5.53
CA SER A 162 -18.19 -2.43 -6.53
C SER A 162 -17.61 -1.01 -6.49
N LEU A 163 -16.38 -0.86 -6.98
CA LEU A 163 -15.72 0.44 -7.11
C LEU A 163 -16.51 1.41 -7.99
N GLU A 164 -17.13 0.91 -9.07
CA GLU A 164 -18.03 1.66 -9.94
C GLU A 164 -19.19 2.29 -9.17
N VAL A 165 -19.94 1.47 -8.42
CA VAL A 165 -21.08 1.92 -7.63
C VAL A 165 -20.65 2.92 -6.55
N CYS A 166 -19.51 2.67 -5.90
CA CYS A 166 -18.93 3.61 -4.93
C CYS A 166 -18.60 4.97 -5.59
N ALA A 167 -18.04 4.95 -6.80
CA ALA A 167 -17.71 6.14 -7.55
C ALA A 167 -18.98 6.91 -8.00
N GLU A 168 -20.05 6.21 -8.38
CA GLU A 168 -21.33 6.81 -8.72
C GLU A 168 -21.96 7.59 -7.56
N TRP A 169 -21.87 7.05 -6.33
CA TRP A 169 -22.34 7.76 -5.12
C TRP A 169 -21.55 9.06 -4.85
N LEU A 170 -20.35 9.16 -5.41
CA LEU A 170 -19.47 10.32 -5.31
C LEU A 170 -19.41 11.12 -6.63
N ALA A 171 -20.48 11.09 -7.44
CA ALA A 171 -20.51 11.76 -8.75
C ALA A 171 -20.19 13.27 -8.74
N CYS A 172 -20.32 13.94 -7.59
CA CYS A 172 -19.95 15.35 -7.43
C CYS A 172 -18.45 15.58 -7.13
N SER A 173 -17.67 14.51 -6.93
CA SER A 173 -16.24 14.57 -6.68
C SER A 173 -15.46 14.78 -7.97
N THR A 174 -14.31 15.47 -7.88
CA THR A 174 -13.43 15.68 -9.04
C THR A 174 -12.79 14.37 -9.52
N ASP A 175 -12.44 13.49 -8.58
CA ASP A 175 -11.87 12.16 -8.83
C ASP A 175 -12.58 11.13 -7.92
N PRO A 176 -13.79 10.65 -8.27
CA PRO A 176 -14.59 9.75 -7.44
C PRO A 176 -13.88 8.43 -7.14
N ALA A 177 -13.22 7.82 -8.13
CA ALA A 177 -12.46 6.58 -7.93
C ALA A 177 -11.25 6.84 -7.02
N GLY A 178 -10.51 7.93 -7.25
CA GLY A 178 -9.42 8.33 -6.36
C GLY A 178 -9.88 8.65 -4.94
N ALA A 179 -11.07 9.21 -4.75
CA ALA A 179 -11.67 9.48 -3.45
C ALA A 179 -11.99 8.17 -2.70
N VAL A 180 -12.50 7.15 -3.39
CA VAL A 180 -12.71 5.82 -2.81
C VAL A 180 -11.37 5.17 -2.42
N LEU A 181 -10.37 5.20 -3.31
CA LEU A 181 -9.05 4.65 -3.01
C LEU A 181 -8.31 5.44 -1.91
N ARG A 182 -8.55 6.74 -1.81
CA ARG A 182 -8.09 7.56 -0.68
C ARG A 182 -8.68 7.04 0.63
N LEU A 183 -9.96 6.70 0.69
CA LEU A 183 -10.55 6.11 1.89
C LEU A 183 -9.99 4.72 2.22
N VAL A 184 -9.45 3.99 1.23
CA VAL A 184 -8.63 2.79 1.47
C VAL A 184 -7.29 3.14 2.13
N THR A 185 -6.59 4.19 1.66
CA THR A 185 -5.34 4.65 2.32
C THR A 185 -5.56 5.07 3.78
N GLU A 186 -6.71 5.68 4.07
CA GLU A 186 -7.13 6.06 5.43
C GLU A 186 -7.64 4.87 6.26
N ARG A 187 -7.65 3.65 5.69
CA ARG A 187 -8.11 2.40 6.32
C ARG A 187 -9.58 2.41 6.75
N VAL A 188 -10.38 3.24 6.09
CA VAL A 188 -11.83 3.30 6.28
C VAL A 188 -12.49 2.20 5.48
N LEU A 189 -11.95 1.95 4.30
CA LEU A 189 -12.39 0.92 3.37
C LEU A 189 -11.28 -0.10 3.13
N THR A 190 -11.67 -1.25 2.60
CA THR A 190 -10.77 -2.30 2.15
C THR A 190 -11.10 -2.70 0.73
N ILE A 191 -10.07 -3.03 -0.04
CA ILE A 191 -10.17 -3.57 -1.41
C ILE A 191 -9.19 -4.73 -1.54
N ALA A 192 -9.56 -5.74 -2.33
CA ALA A 192 -8.67 -6.88 -2.59
C ALA A 192 -7.54 -6.47 -3.54
N LEU A 193 -6.29 -6.62 -3.11
CA LEU A 193 -5.11 -6.25 -3.91
C LEU A 193 -4.50 -7.42 -4.68
N ASP A 194 -5.05 -8.62 -4.49
CA ASP A 194 -4.54 -9.87 -5.06
C ASP A 194 -4.92 -10.05 -6.54
N ARG A 195 -5.81 -9.20 -7.04
CA ARG A 195 -6.28 -9.15 -8.43
C ARG A 195 -6.15 -7.71 -8.93
N PRO A 196 -5.95 -7.46 -10.23
CA PRO A 196 -5.90 -6.10 -10.76
C PRO A 196 -7.14 -5.31 -10.33
N ILE A 197 -6.94 -4.07 -9.85
CA ILE A 197 -8.06 -3.20 -9.52
C ILE A 197 -8.72 -2.71 -10.82
N ASP A 198 -10.02 -2.96 -10.92
CA ASP A 198 -10.91 -2.51 -11.98
C ASP A 198 -12.21 -1.94 -11.38
N LEU A 199 -13.13 -1.49 -12.22
CA LEU A 199 -14.42 -0.93 -11.81
C LEU A 199 -15.32 -1.94 -11.07
N GLN A 200 -15.12 -3.24 -11.31
CA GLN A 200 -15.90 -4.31 -10.68
C GLN A 200 -15.28 -4.79 -9.36
N SER A 201 -14.12 -4.25 -8.99
CA SER A 201 -13.43 -4.62 -7.76
C SER A 201 -14.25 -4.25 -6.54
N GLU A 202 -14.41 -5.21 -5.62
CA GLU A 202 -15.23 -5.04 -4.43
C GLU A 202 -14.52 -4.17 -3.40
N VAL A 203 -15.21 -3.12 -2.97
CA VAL A 203 -14.83 -2.23 -1.88
C VAL A 203 -15.76 -2.48 -0.71
N SER A 204 -15.19 -2.72 0.47
CA SER A 204 -15.92 -3.03 1.68
C SER A 204 -15.52 -2.12 2.84
N LEU A 205 -16.43 -1.97 3.80
CA LEU A 205 -16.12 -1.30 5.06
C LEU A 205 -15.00 -2.06 5.77
N ALA A 206 -13.97 -1.35 6.20
CA ALA A 206 -12.99 -1.95 7.10
C ALA A 206 -13.72 -2.39 8.37
N ALA A 207 -13.57 -3.66 8.76
CA ALA A 207 -14.20 -4.18 9.97
C ALA A 207 -13.89 -3.26 11.16
N ARG A 208 -14.94 -2.62 11.71
CA ARG A 208 -14.83 -1.78 12.91
C ARG A 208 -14.20 -2.63 14.02
N ARG A 209 -13.04 -2.20 14.51
CA ARG A 209 -12.43 -2.70 15.74
C ARG A 209 -12.72 -1.72 16.86
#